data_AF-A0A2X0PJZ9-F1
#
_entry.id   AF-A0A2X0PJZ9-F1
#
_cell.length_a   1.000
_cell.length_b   1.000
_cell.length_c   1.000
_cell.angle_alpha   90.00
_cell.angle_beta   90.00
_cell.angle_gamma   90.00
#
_symmetry.space_group_name_H-M   'P 1'
#
loop_
_entity.id
_entity.type
_entity.pdbx_description
1 polymer ?
#
loop_
_entity_poly.entity_id
_entity_poly.type
_entity_poly.pdbx_seq_one_letter_code
_entity_poly.pdbx_strand_id
1 'polypeptide(L)'
;MSQSTWLPWDPEHHELWLNSIPPEAICLENQEFPFFKVGMSDYEFQSKFCQWLHREKEVVRTAVLVGIRAQESLNRYNAVTREETFSRFGTTNFSHRISQDVFNFYPMYDWLFEDIWRANAKFELDYNHLYDLYYQAGVPYKSMRVANPFHQCGVHSLKLYQALEPATWGKLVGRVNGANFAALYGGTVAMGYRGAVLPKGHTWKSYVEFLLETLPEETRKVYLKKFKSSMDYWMKTGGALLENVIDELEELGSDFERLGPPTNKRKYKQRYEVIRFKDYPDDVPIKNFRLVPSYKRMCITILKNDTSCQYMGFGQTKDELQKKQEAMEKWETFL
;
A
#
# COMPACT_ATOMS: atom_id res chain seq x y z
N MET A 1 -16.39 -19.52 -4.31
CA MET A 1 -16.62 -18.06 -4.27
C MET A 1 -15.27 -17.39 -4.10
N SER A 2 -14.93 -16.39 -4.92
CA SER A 2 -13.65 -15.67 -4.83
C SER A 2 -13.87 -14.26 -4.30
N GLN A 3 -13.25 -13.92 -3.17
CA GLN A 3 -13.29 -12.57 -2.59
C GLN A 3 -11.95 -11.85 -2.88
N SER A 4 -12.03 -10.55 -3.21
CA SER A 4 -10.85 -9.68 -3.39
C SER A 4 -10.30 -9.12 -2.08
N THR A 5 -11.12 -9.13 -1.03
CA THR A 5 -10.79 -8.65 0.32
C THR A 5 -11.08 -9.71 1.35
N TRP A 6 -10.38 -9.62 2.48
CA TRP A 6 -10.50 -10.55 3.60
C TRP A 6 -11.28 -9.88 4.74
N LEU A 7 -12.45 -10.41 5.08
CA LEU A 7 -13.19 -10.06 6.30
C LEU A 7 -13.01 -11.19 7.33
N PRO A 8 -12.33 -10.94 8.47
CA PRO A 8 -12.27 -11.89 9.58
C PRO A 8 -13.66 -12.08 10.22
N TRP A 9 -14.00 -13.33 10.56
CA TRP A 9 -15.26 -13.71 11.22
C TRP A 9 -16.51 -13.06 10.60
N ASP A 10 -16.61 -13.11 9.26
CA ASP A 10 -17.80 -12.66 8.52
C ASP A 10 -19.03 -13.49 8.94
N PRO A 11 -20.05 -12.89 9.58
CA PRO A 11 -21.23 -13.62 10.07
C PRO A 11 -22.09 -14.21 8.95
N GLU A 12 -21.93 -13.74 7.70
CA GLU A 12 -22.68 -14.31 6.56
C GLU A 12 -21.97 -15.54 5.97
N HIS A 13 -20.68 -15.75 6.29
CA HIS A 13 -19.83 -16.77 5.68
C HIS A 13 -18.99 -17.53 6.72
N HIS A 14 -19.65 -18.21 7.66
CA HIS A 14 -19.02 -18.99 8.73
C HIS A 14 -18.07 -20.08 8.20
N GLU A 15 -18.36 -20.65 7.04
CA GLU A 15 -17.52 -21.65 6.37
C GLU A 15 -16.15 -21.11 5.94
N LEU A 16 -16.00 -19.78 5.84
CA LEU A 16 -14.76 -19.10 5.46
C LEU A 16 -13.89 -18.71 6.66
N TRP A 17 -14.31 -19.01 7.89
CA TRP A 17 -13.57 -18.67 9.10
C TRP A 17 -12.28 -19.51 9.22
N LEU A 18 -11.15 -18.83 9.46
CA LEU A 18 -9.87 -19.53 9.68
C LEU A 18 -9.87 -20.25 11.02
N ASN A 19 -10.30 -19.54 12.07
CA ASN A 19 -10.35 -20.01 13.45
C ASN A 19 -11.70 -19.63 14.08
N SER A 20 -12.10 -20.34 15.13
CA SER A 20 -13.19 -19.89 15.99
C SER A 20 -12.83 -18.58 16.67
N ILE A 21 -13.85 -17.79 17.02
CA ILE A 21 -13.67 -16.58 17.82
C ILE A 21 -13.10 -17.00 19.20
N PRO A 22 -12.00 -16.40 19.67
CA PRO A 22 -11.47 -16.68 21.01
C PRO A 22 -12.51 -16.36 22.09
N PRO A 23 -12.64 -17.16 23.16
CA PRO A 23 -13.65 -16.92 24.22
C PRO A 23 -13.58 -15.54 24.86
N GLU A 24 -12.36 -14.98 24.97
CA GLU A 24 -12.07 -13.67 25.55
C GLU A 24 -12.22 -12.50 24.55
N ALA A 25 -12.52 -12.79 23.28
CA ALA A 25 -12.62 -11.76 22.27
C ALA A 25 -13.92 -10.95 22.41
N ILE A 26 -13.84 -9.67 22.07
CA ILE A 26 -15.02 -8.84 21.84
C ILE A 26 -15.49 -9.11 20.41
N CYS A 27 -16.73 -9.55 20.25
CA CYS A 27 -17.35 -9.99 19.02
C CYS A 27 -18.71 -9.31 18.80
N LEU A 28 -19.36 -9.57 17.66
CA LEU A 28 -20.65 -8.97 17.31
C LEU A 28 -21.73 -9.27 18.35
N GLU A 29 -21.66 -10.43 18.99
CA GLU A 29 -22.63 -10.94 19.94
C GLU A 29 -22.49 -10.35 21.35
N ASN A 30 -21.29 -9.88 21.74
CA ASN A 30 -21.01 -9.41 23.11
C ASN A 30 -20.56 -7.95 23.22
N GLN A 31 -20.39 -7.25 22.08
CA GLN A 31 -19.97 -5.86 22.07
C GLN A 31 -21.10 -4.90 22.45
N GLU A 32 -20.77 -3.83 23.18
CA GLU A 32 -21.71 -2.80 23.62
C GLU A 32 -21.51 -1.46 22.88
N PHE A 33 -20.74 -1.47 21.79
CA PHE A 33 -20.33 -0.26 21.10
C PHE A 33 -21.43 0.20 20.13
N PRO A 34 -22.07 1.36 20.35
CA PRO A 34 -23.14 1.86 19.47
C PRO A 34 -22.64 2.23 18.07
N PHE A 35 -21.32 2.25 17.87
CA PHE A 35 -20.68 2.58 16.61
C PHE A 35 -20.12 1.37 15.85
N PHE A 36 -20.10 0.18 16.44
CA PHE A 36 -19.43 -0.96 15.82
C PHE A 36 -20.20 -1.49 14.62
N LYS A 37 -19.46 -1.85 13.56
CA LYS A 37 -20.00 -2.28 12.28
C LYS A 37 -19.15 -3.37 11.67
N VAL A 38 -19.81 -4.33 11.04
CA VAL A 38 -19.14 -5.35 10.23
C VAL A 38 -18.32 -4.66 9.13
N GLY A 39 -17.04 -5.03 9.04
CA GLY A 39 -16.12 -4.45 8.07
C GLY A 39 -15.54 -3.08 8.43
N MET A 40 -15.80 -2.56 9.64
CA MET A 40 -15.16 -1.34 10.14
C MET A 40 -13.64 -1.48 10.14
N SER A 41 -12.94 -0.43 9.70
CA SER A 41 -11.47 -0.40 9.75
C SER A 41 -10.97 -0.33 11.20
N ASP A 42 -9.83 -0.95 11.46
CA ASP A 42 -9.16 -0.91 12.77
C ASP A 42 -8.85 0.53 13.21
N TYR A 43 -8.44 1.40 12.29
CA TYR A 43 -8.17 2.81 12.57
C TYR A 43 -9.43 3.57 13.03
N GLU A 44 -10.56 3.34 12.36
CA GLU A 44 -11.83 3.97 12.74
C GLU A 44 -12.31 3.46 14.09
N PHE A 45 -12.25 2.14 14.30
CA PHE A 45 -12.62 1.52 15.57
C PHE A 45 -11.80 2.11 16.73
N GLN A 46 -10.46 2.15 16.60
CA GLN A 46 -9.58 2.71 17.63
C GLN A 46 -9.96 4.14 18.00
N SER A 47 -10.23 5.00 17.01
CA SER A 47 -10.64 6.39 17.24
C SER A 47 -11.97 6.49 17.98
N LYS A 48 -13.00 5.76 17.54
CA LYS A 48 -14.34 5.80 18.15
C LYS A 48 -14.35 5.15 19.53
N PHE A 49 -13.62 4.05 19.72
CA PHE A 49 -13.48 3.37 21.00
C PHE A 49 -12.87 4.28 22.07
N CYS A 50 -11.81 5.02 21.74
CA CYS A 50 -11.20 5.95 22.70
C CYS A 50 -12.17 7.06 23.15
N GLN A 51 -12.98 7.57 22.22
CA GLN A 51 -14.01 8.58 22.52
C GLN A 51 -15.17 8.01 23.32
N TRP A 52 -15.62 6.81 22.99
CA TRP A 52 -16.66 6.09 23.73
C TRP A 52 -16.20 5.82 25.15
N LEU A 53 -15.03 5.20 25.33
CA LEU A 53 -14.50 4.87 26.66
C LEU A 53 -14.33 6.12 27.54
N HIS A 54 -13.89 7.24 26.96
CA HIS A 54 -13.80 8.53 27.65
C HIS A 54 -15.15 8.99 28.22
N ARG A 55 -16.22 8.90 27.41
CA ARG A 55 -17.58 9.26 27.83
C ARG A 55 -18.13 8.28 28.86
N GLU A 56 -18.02 6.98 28.60
CA GLU A 56 -18.54 5.92 29.49
C GLU A 56 -17.90 5.95 30.88
N LYS A 57 -16.63 6.37 30.99
CA LYS A 57 -15.95 6.49 32.27
C LYS A 57 -16.16 7.84 32.96
N GLU A 58 -16.87 8.77 32.31
CA GLU A 58 -17.14 10.13 32.81
C GLU A 58 -15.87 10.86 33.29
N VAL A 59 -14.75 10.62 32.59
CA VAL A 59 -13.45 11.19 32.96
C VAL A 59 -13.22 12.53 32.27
N VAL A 60 -12.47 13.41 32.94
CA VAL A 60 -12.13 14.73 32.40
C VAL A 60 -11.13 14.65 31.24
N ARG A 61 -10.26 13.63 31.23
CA ARG A 61 -9.23 13.46 30.21
C ARG A 61 -8.81 12.00 30.05
N THR A 62 -8.54 11.61 28.81
CA THR A 62 -8.06 10.27 28.47
C THR A 62 -6.72 10.33 27.75
N ALA A 63 -5.75 9.55 28.24
CA ALA A 63 -4.47 9.32 27.60
C ALA A 63 -4.41 7.86 27.09
N VAL A 64 -4.18 7.70 25.80
CA VAL A 64 -4.10 6.40 25.12
C VAL A 64 -2.65 6.14 24.74
N LEU A 65 -2.05 5.09 25.30
CA LEU A 65 -0.65 4.76 25.02
C LEU A 65 -0.57 3.89 23.77
N VAL A 66 0.20 4.31 22.79
CA VAL A 66 0.38 3.58 21.53
C VAL A 66 1.86 3.30 21.30
N GLY A 67 2.21 2.03 21.13
CA GLY A 67 3.58 1.56 20.93
C GLY A 67 4.13 1.74 19.51
N ILE A 68 4.00 2.94 18.92
CA ILE A 68 4.69 3.25 17.66
C ILE A 68 6.13 3.72 17.93
N ARG A 69 7.01 3.50 16.96
CA ARG A 69 8.41 3.95 16.96
C ARG A 69 8.70 4.76 15.70
N ALA A 70 9.41 5.86 15.83
CA ALA A 70 9.75 6.77 14.73
C ALA A 70 10.57 6.05 13.64
N GLN A 71 11.40 5.07 14.03
CA GLN A 71 12.21 4.25 13.10
C GLN A 71 11.36 3.42 12.13
N GLU A 72 10.08 3.18 12.41
CA GLU A 72 9.27 2.22 11.66
C GLU A 72 8.71 2.76 10.34
N SER A 73 8.52 4.07 10.21
CA SER A 73 8.13 4.74 8.96
C SER A 73 8.26 6.25 9.04
N LEU A 74 8.35 6.91 7.87
CA LEU A 74 8.32 8.37 7.79
C LEU A 74 7.06 8.98 8.41
N ASN A 75 5.90 8.32 8.26
CA ASN A 75 4.65 8.78 8.87
C ASN A 75 4.73 8.75 10.41
N ARG A 76 5.32 7.70 10.99
CA ARG A 76 5.52 7.58 12.44
C ARG A 76 6.56 8.56 12.95
N TYR A 77 7.63 8.80 12.19
CA TYR A 77 8.59 9.86 12.47
C TYR A 77 7.91 11.24 12.51
N ASN A 78 7.19 11.59 11.44
CA ASN A 78 6.46 12.86 11.35
C ASN A 78 5.43 13.01 12.48
N ALA A 79 4.82 11.90 12.94
CA ALA A 79 3.85 11.95 14.03
C ALA A 79 4.42 12.47 15.35
N VAL A 80 5.74 12.36 15.56
CA VAL A 80 6.43 12.79 16.81
C VAL A 80 7.41 13.95 16.62
N THR A 81 7.74 14.32 15.37
CA THR A 81 8.64 15.44 15.05
C THR A 81 7.92 16.64 14.43
N ARG A 82 6.59 16.62 14.40
CA ARG A 82 5.79 17.74 13.90
C ARG A 82 6.13 19.04 14.65
N GLU A 83 5.85 20.19 14.03
CA GLU A 83 6.01 21.53 14.64
C GLU A 83 4.67 22.15 15.05
N GLU A 84 3.53 21.65 14.55
CA GLU A 84 2.22 22.16 14.95
C GLU A 84 1.86 21.77 16.39
N THR A 85 1.38 22.73 17.18
CA THR A 85 1.09 22.56 18.62
C THR A 85 -0.38 22.28 18.93
N PHE A 86 -1.33 22.66 18.05
CA PHE A 86 -2.77 22.53 18.33
C PHE A 86 -3.23 21.07 18.48
N SER A 87 -2.54 20.16 17.80
CA SER A 87 -2.80 18.72 17.85
C SER A 87 -2.10 18.03 19.02
N ARG A 88 -1.34 18.75 19.84
CA ARG A 88 -0.61 18.18 20.98
C ARG A 88 -1.36 18.35 22.29
N PHE A 89 -0.96 17.52 23.24
CA PHE A 89 -1.18 17.77 24.65
C PHE A 89 -0.09 18.71 25.19
N GLY A 90 -0.42 20.01 25.30
CA GLY A 90 0.53 21.03 25.74
C GLY A 90 1.76 21.11 24.84
N THR A 91 2.95 20.99 25.43
CA THR A 91 4.24 20.99 24.72
C THR A 91 4.78 19.59 24.42
N THR A 92 3.96 18.54 24.60
CA THR A 92 4.41 17.15 24.44
C THR A 92 4.45 16.74 22.97
N ASN A 93 5.64 16.63 22.39
CA ASN A 93 5.82 16.35 20.95
C ASN A 93 5.39 14.94 20.52
N PHE A 94 5.45 13.98 21.42
CA PHE A 94 5.02 12.59 21.19
C PHE A 94 3.55 12.36 21.56
N SER A 95 2.71 13.39 21.39
CA SER A 95 1.26 13.31 21.66
C SER A 95 0.43 13.76 20.46
N HIS A 96 -0.78 13.23 20.35
CA HIS A 96 -1.71 13.55 19.28
C HIS A 96 -3.16 13.57 19.76
N ARG A 97 -3.85 14.67 19.55
CA ARG A 97 -5.27 14.86 19.88
C ARG A 97 -6.12 14.02 18.92
N ILE A 98 -6.94 13.13 19.49
CA ILE A 98 -7.92 12.32 18.75
C ILE A 98 -9.26 13.06 18.71
N SER A 99 -9.69 13.58 19.87
CA SER A 99 -10.90 14.39 20.04
C SER A 99 -10.68 15.41 21.17
N GLN A 100 -11.72 16.17 21.52
CA GLN A 100 -11.69 16.96 22.76
C GLN A 100 -11.35 16.04 23.95
N ASP A 101 -10.35 16.44 24.73
CA ASP A 101 -9.84 15.77 25.94
C ASP A 101 -9.36 14.30 25.80
N VAL A 102 -9.20 13.80 24.58
CA VAL A 102 -8.66 12.45 24.30
C VAL A 102 -7.40 12.56 23.44
N PHE A 103 -6.29 12.01 23.94
CA PHE A 103 -4.98 12.12 23.32
C PHE A 103 -4.27 10.76 23.24
N ASN A 104 -3.65 10.48 22.10
CA ASN A 104 -2.64 9.44 21.97
C ASN A 104 -1.30 9.95 22.50
N PHE A 105 -0.53 9.06 23.12
CA PHE A 105 0.85 9.26 23.53
C PHE A 105 1.72 8.11 23.01
N TYR A 106 2.94 8.44 22.58
CA TYR A 106 3.86 7.51 21.96
C TYR A 106 5.13 7.37 22.81
N PRO A 107 5.08 6.74 24.00
CA PRO A 107 6.18 6.77 24.97
C PRO A 107 7.46 6.07 24.51
N MET A 108 7.37 5.15 23.53
CA MET A 108 8.51 4.41 22.99
C MET A 108 8.95 4.92 21.62
N TYR A 109 8.59 6.16 21.25
CA TYR A 109 8.80 6.65 19.89
C TYR A 109 10.27 6.64 19.44
N ASP A 110 11.20 6.81 20.37
CA ASP A 110 12.65 6.85 20.15
C ASP A 110 13.33 5.49 20.28
N TRP A 111 12.59 4.44 20.67
CA TRP A 111 13.14 3.10 20.77
C TRP A 111 13.50 2.51 19.41
N LEU A 112 14.69 1.93 19.33
CA LEU A 112 15.13 1.17 18.18
C LEU A 112 14.54 -0.24 18.21
N PHE A 113 14.66 -0.95 17.09
CA PHE A 113 14.22 -2.34 17.00
C PHE A 113 14.95 -3.20 18.05
N GLU A 114 16.24 -2.97 18.20
CA GLU A 114 17.12 -3.70 19.11
C GLU A 114 16.73 -3.45 20.58
N ASP A 115 16.21 -2.27 20.91
CA ASP A 115 15.78 -1.94 22.27
C ASP A 115 14.56 -2.75 22.70
N ILE A 116 13.63 -3.05 21.78
CA ILE A 116 12.46 -3.89 22.05
C ILE A 116 12.89 -5.29 22.47
N TRP A 117 13.81 -5.91 21.73
CA TRP A 117 14.29 -7.26 22.02
C TRP A 117 15.17 -7.31 23.26
N ARG A 118 15.99 -6.28 23.49
CA ARG A 118 16.76 -6.15 24.74
C ARG A 118 15.84 -6.00 25.94
N ALA A 119 14.79 -5.20 25.83
CA ALA A 119 13.81 -5.03 26.90
C ALA A 119 13.04 -6.33 27.15
N ASN A 120 12.58 -7.00 26.10
CA ASN A 120 11.91 -8.29 26.20
C ASN A 120 12.78 -9.32 26.96
N ALA A 121 14.04 -9.47 26.56
CA ALA A 121 14.97 -10.40 27.22
C ALA A 121 15.34 -9.98 28.65
N LYS A 122 15.52 -8.67 28.90
CA LYS A 122 15.92 -8.14 30.21
C LYS A 122 14.81 -8.22 31.25
N PHE A 123 13.57 -7.98 30.82
CA PHE A 123 12.40 -7.91 31.69
C PHE A 123 11.53 -9.18 31.62
N GLU A 124 11.97 -10.20 30.88
CA GLU A 124 11.26 -11.48 30.72
C GLU A 124 9.80 -11.27 30.29
N LEU A 125 9.57 -10.35 29.35
CA LEU A 125 8.23 -10.05 28.86
C LEU A 125 7.72 -11.18 27.97
N ASP A 126 6.43 -11.45 28.05
CA ASP A 126 5.75 -12.35 27.11
C ASP A 126 5.79 -11.78 25.68
N TYR A 127 5.82 -12.65 24.68
CA TYR A 127 5.84 -12.29 23.27
C TYR A 127 5.23 -13.38 22.41
N ASN A 128 4.90 -13.01 21.17
CA ASN A 128 4.35 -13.96 20.22
C ASN A 128 5.44 -14.93 19.70
N HIS A 129 5.35 -16.21 20.06
CA HIS A 129 6.28 -17.25 19.61
C HIS A 129 6.35 -17.47 18.09
N LEU A 130 5.45 -16.87 17.30
CA LEU A 130 5.62 -16.78 15.84
C LEU A 130 6.95 -16.12 15.44
N TYR A 131 7.50 -15.23 16.27
CA TYR A 131 8.81 -14.63 16.02
C TYR A 131 9.94 -15.67 16.11
N ASP A 132 9.82 -16.71 16.94
CA ASP A 132 10.78 -17.81 17.00
C ASP A 132 10.72 -18.64 15.72
N LEU A 133 9.52 -18.92 15.24
CA LEU A 133 9.29 -19.61 13.99
C LEU A 133 9.86 -18.83 12.79
N TYR A 134 9.69 -17.50 12.77
CA TYR A 134 10.31 -16.65 11.77
C TYR A 134 11.84 -16.68 11.85
N TYR A 135 12.41 -16.69 13.05
CA TYR A 135 13.85 -16.81 13.25
C TYR A 135 14.37 -18.15 12.72
N GLN A 136 13.72 -19.26 13.08
CA GLN A 136 14.05 -20.59 12.59
C GLN A 136 13.91 -20.72 11.06
N ALA A 137 12.93 -20.02 10.46
CA ALA A 137 12.75 -19.94 9.02
C ALA A 137 13.78 -19.02 8.30
N GLY A 138 14.73 -18.44 9.03
CA GLY A 138 15.78 -17.57 8.47
C GLY A 138 15.29 -16.19 8.04
N VAL A 139 14.13 -15.73 8.54
CA VAL A 139 13.65 -14.37 8.26
C VAL A 139 14.55 -13.37 8.96
N PRO A 140 15.11 -12.37 8.26
CA PRO A 140 15.89 -11.33 8.91
C PRO A 140 15.05 -10.62 9.98
N TYR A 141 15.62 -10.39 11.16
CA TYR A 141 14.94 -9.84 12.33
C TYR A 141 14.17 -8.54 12.04
N LYS A 142 14.74 -7.60 11.27
CA LYS A 142 14.07 -6.34 10.87
C LYS A 142 12.91 -6.55 9.87
N SER A 143 12.82 -7.73 9.27
CA SER A 143 11.80 -8.11 8.28
C SER A 143 10.70 -8.99 8.86
N MET A 144 10.80 -9.39 10.12
CA MET A 144 9.75 -10.14 10.82
C MET A 144 8.55 -9.24 11.06
N ARG A 145 7.47 -9.43 10.30
CA ARG A 145 6.21 -8.72 10.49
C ARG A 145 5.04 -9.68 10.50
N VAL A 146 4.18 -9.51 11.50
CA VAL A 146 2.85 -10.10 11.53
C VAL A 146 1.89 -9.01 11.04
N ALA A 147 1.24 -9.26 9.92
CA ALA A 147 0.31 -8.32 9.30
C ALA A 147 -0.72 -9.11 8.50
N ASN A 148 -1.78 -8.43 8.05
CA ASN A 148 -2.70 -9.00 7.08
C ASN A 148 -1.90 -9.46 5.83
N PRO A 149 -1.98 -10.76 5.46
CA PRO A 149 -1.17 -11.34 4.39
C PRO A 149 -1.46 -10.72 3.01
N PHE A 150 -2.62 -10.10 2.82
CA PHE A 150 -3.05 -9.49 1.55
C PHE A 150 -2.82 -7.98 1.50
N HIS A 151 -2.24 -7.38 2.53
CA HIS A 151 -1.73 -6.02 2.44
C HIS A 151 -0.46 -5.96 1.58
N GLN A 152 -0.16 -4.83 0.94
CA GLN A 152 1.01 -4.66 0.03
C GLN A 152 2.34 -5.14 0.63
N CYS A 153 2.49 -5.06 1.96
CA CYS A 153 3.69 -5.49 2.68
C CYS A 153 3.70 -6.99 3.07
N GLY A 154 2.54 -7.64 3.09
CA GLY A 154 2.38 -9.04 3.56
C GLY A 154 2.45 -10.09 2.45
N VAL A 155 2.31 -9.70 1.19
CA VAL A 155 2.31 -10.66 0.06
C VAL A 155 3.62 -11.47 0.00
N HIS A 156 4.75 -10.86 0.35
CA HIS A 156 6.06 -11.54 0.35
C HIS A 156 6.21 -12.58 1.48
N SER A 157 5.45 -12.43 2.57
CA SER A 157 5.44 -13.38 3.69
C SER A 157 4.40 -14.49 3.52
N LEU A 158 3.57 -14.48 2.46
CA LEU A 158 2.62 -15.57 2.16
C LEU A 158 3.30 -16.94 2.09
N LYS A 159 4.52 -17.02 1.55
CA LYS A 159 5.31 -18.27 1.52
C LYS A 159 5.58 -18.86 2.90
N LEU A 160 5.61 -18.02 3.95
CA LEU A 160 5.84 -18.48 5.32
C LEU A 160 4.61 -19.18 5.88
N TYR A 161 3.39 -18.82 5.47
CA TYR A 161 2.18 -19.53 5.89
C TYR A 161 2.22 -21.00 5.48
N GLN A 162 2.75 -21.32 4.31
CA GLN A 162 2.89 -22.72 3.88
C GLN A 162 3.77 -23.54 4.83
N ALA A 163 4.85 -22.95 5.35
CA ALA A 163 5.80 -23.63 6.22
C ALA A 163 5.37 -23.61 7.70
N LEU A 164 4.81 -22.48 8.16
CA LEU A 164 4.53 -22.23 9.57
C LEU A 164 3.10 -22.58 9.98
N GLU A 165 2.13 -22.41 9.07
CA GLU A 165 0.70 -22.62 9.34
C GLU A 165 0.00 -23.33 8.15
N PRO A 166 0.35 -24.59 7.83
CA PRO A 166 -0.11 -25.27 6.61
C PRO A 166 -1.64 -25.44 6.54
N ALA A 167 -2.33 -25.60 7.68
CA ALA A 167 -3.79 -25.68 7.72
C ALA A 167 -4.44 -24.34 7.35
N THR A 168 -3.93 -23.24 7.93
CA THR A 168 -4.34 -21.87 7.59
C THR A 168 -4.08 -21.58 6.12
N TRP A 169 -2.91 -22.01 5.60
CA TRP A 169 -2.56 -21.89 4.19
C TRP A 169 -3.56 -22.59 3.26
N GLY A 170 -3.97 -23.82 3.58
CA GLY A 170 -4.97 -24.56 2.80
C GLY A 170 -6.29 -23.79 2.68
N LYS A 171 -6.77 -23.21 3.78
CA LYS A 171 -7.97 -22.36 3.78
C LYS A 171 -7.78 -21.06 3.00
N LEU A 172 -6.61 -20.42 3.13
CA LEU A 172 -6.27 -19.19 2.41
C LEU A 172 -6.29 -19.39 0.89
N VAL A 173 -5.66 -20.46 0.40
CA VAL A 173 -5.61 -20.78 -1.04
C VAL A 173 -7.00 -21.10 -1.60
N GLY A 174 -7.86 -21.76 -0.82
CA GLY A 174 -9.23 -22.04 -1.22
C GLY A 174 -10.12 -20.80 -1.31
N ARG A 175 -9.79 -19.74 -0.56
CA ARG A 175 -10.62 -18.52 -0.45
C ARG A 175 -10.18 -17.38 -1.37
N VAL A 176 -8.87 -17.18 -1.56
CA VAL A 176 -8.34 -16.02 -2.29
C VAL A 176 -7.65 -16.45 -3.59
N ASN A 177 -8.25 -16.07 -4.71
CA ASN A 177 -7.68 -16.32 -6.03
C ASN A 177 -6.31 -15.65 -6.16
N GLY A 178 -5.33 -16.42 -6.64
CA GLY A 178 -3.97 -15.94 -6.81
C GLY A 178 -3.11 -15.96 -5.54
N ALA A 179 -3.63 -16.38 -4.38
CA ALA A 179 -2.82 -16.50 -3.16
C ALA A 179 -1.62 -17.44 -3.36
N ASN A 180 -1.84 -18.63 -3.95
CA ASN A 180 -0.77 -19.57 -4.27
C ASN A 180 0.23 -19.00 -5.28
N PHE A 181 -0.27 -18.32 -6.32
CA PHE A 181 0.58 -17.66 -7.31
C PHE A 181 1.45 -16.57 -6.67
N ALA A 182 0.86 -15.75 -5.79
CA ALA A 182 1.57 -14.70 -5.07
C ALA A 182 2.59 -15.25 -4.07
N ALA A 183 2.32 -16.37 -3.41
CA ALA A 183 3.29 -17.03 -2.54
C ALA A 183 4.50 -17.57 -3.30
N LEU A 184 4.28 -18.16 -4.47
CA LEU A 184 5.35 -18.70 -5.32
C LEU A 184 6.14 -17.59 -6.04
N TYR A 185 5.44 -16.61 -6.61
CA TYR A 185 6.02 -15.66 -7.57
C TYR A 185 6.07 -14.21 -7.08
N GLY A 186 5.45 -13.86 -5.97
CA GLY A 186 5.35 -12.48 -5.48
C GLY A 186 6.71 -11.80 -5.23
N GLY A 187 7.73 -12.59 -4.86
CA GLY A 187 9.12 -12.15 -4.71
C GLY A 187 10.00 -12.35 -5.93
N THR A 188 9.42 -12.61 -7.11
CA THR A 188 10.16 -12.93 -8.34
C THR A 188 9.91 -11.90 -9.43
N VAL A 189 10.80 -11.89 -10.43
CA VAL A 189 10.67 -11.02 -11.62
C VAL A 189 9.38 -11.26 -12.41
N ALA A 190 8.73 -12.42 -12.23
CA ALA A 190 7.43 -12.72 -12.85
C ALA A 190 6.32 -11.75 -12.37
N MET A 191 6.45 -11.19 -11.16
CA MET A 191 5.54 -10.18 -10.61
C MET A 191 6.13 -8.77 -10.65
N GLY A 192 7.18 -8.55 -11.45
CA GLY A 192 7.86 -7.26 -11.52
C GLY A 192 8.72 -6.95 -10.28
N TYR A 193 9.03 -7.94 -9.44
CA TYR A 193 9.91 -7.75 -8.27
C TYR A 193 11.35 -7.47 -8.72
N ARG A 194 11.90 -6.33 -8.30
CA ARG A 194 13.23 -5.82 -8.72
C ARG A 194 13.43 -5.69 -10.23
N GLY A 195 12.34 -5.65 -11.01
CA GLY A 195 12.38 -5.50 -12.47
C GLY A 195 11.43 -6.47 -13.14
N ALA A 196 11.27 -6.32 -14.45
CA ALA A 196 10.57 -7.26 -15.31
C ALA A 196 11.58 -7.87 -16.30
N VAL A 197 11.33 -9.12 -16.70
CA VAL A 197 12.10 -9.80 -17.74
C VAL A 197 11.22 -9.89 -18.98
N LEU A 198 11.77 -9.50 -20.13
CA LEU A 198 11.08 -9.63 -21.41
C LEU A 198 11.12 -11.10 -21.85
N PRO A 199 9.98 -11.79 -22.03
CA PRO A 199 9.98 -13.17 -22.50
C PRO A 199 10.61 -13.30 -23.90
N LYS A 200 11.26 -14.44 -24.17
CA LYS A 200 11.86 -14.70 -25.48
C LYS A 200 10.81 -14.62 -26.59
N GLY A 201 11.11 -13.90 -27.67
CA GLY A 201 10.22 -13.73 -28.81
C GLY A 201 9.22 -12.57 -28.70
N HIS A 202 9.22 -11.82 -27.58
CA HIS A 202 8.38 -10.64 -27.41
C HIS A 202 9.18 -9.33 -27.49
N THR A 203 8.53 -8.27 -27.97
CA THR A 203 8.83 -6.86 -27.61
C THR A 203 8.02 -6.48 -26.37
N TRP A 204 8.39 -5.40 -25.66
CA TRP A 204 7.60 -4.96 -24.51
C TRP A 204 6.16 -4.63 -24.89
N LYS A 205 5.95 -4.02 -26.06
CA LYS A 205 4.63 -3.78 -26.64
C LYS A 205 3.82 -5.07 -26.80
N SER A 206 4.37 -6.07 -27.48
CA SER A 206 3.68 -7.35 -27.69
C SER A 206 3.40 -8.08 -26.37
N TYR A 207 4.27 -7.89 -25.37
CA TYR A 207 4.07 -8.48 -24.05
C TYR A 207 2.96 -7.75 -23.27
N VAL A 208 2.85 -6.43 -23.38
CA VAL A 208 1.72 -5.67 -22.82
C VAL A 208 0.41 -6.12 -23.44
N GLU A 209 0.38 -6.29 -24.77
CA GLU A 209 -0.80 -6.78 -25.50
C GLU A 209 -1.21 -8.17 -25.00
N PHE A 210 -0.26 -9.11 -24.93
CA PHE A 210 -0.49 -10.44 -24.35
C PHE A 210 -1.03 -10.37 -22.92
N LEU A 211 -0.40 -9.58 -22.04
CA LEU A 211 -0.84 -9.46 -20.65
C LEU A 211 -2.27 -8.89 -20.57
N LEU A 212 -2.60 -7.87 -21.35
CA LEU A 212 -3.94 -7.30 -21.40
C LEU A 212 -4.98 -8.34 -21.83
N GLU A 213 -4.66 -9.23 -22.78
CA GLU A 213 -5.54 -10.32 -23.21
C GLU A 213 -5.83 -11.35 -22.12
N THR A 214 -4.89 -11.55 -21.19
CA THR A 214 -5.08 -12.46 -20.05
C THR A 214 -5.91 -11.88 -18.91
N LEU A 215 -6.13 -10.56 -18.88
CA LEU A 215 -6.87 -9.90 -17.80
C LEU A 215 -8.39 -9.99 -17.98
N PRO A 216 -9.16 -10.00 -16.88
CA PRO A 216 -10.61 -9.79 -16.92
C PRO A 216 -10.97 -8.50 -17.66
N GLU A 217 -12.09 -8.52 -18.39
CA GLU A 217 -12.49 -7.43 -19.28
C GLU A 217 -12.54 -6.07 -18.57
N GLU A 218 -13.14 -6.02 -17.38
CA GLU A 218 -13.26 -4.79 -16.59
C GLU A 218 -11.89 -4.25 -16.16
N THR A 219 -10.98 -5.11 -15.72
CA THR A 219 -9.60 -4.72 -15.37
C THR A 219 -8.83 -4.24 -16.60
N ARG A 220 -8.99 -4.92 -17.73
CA ARG A 220 -8.37 -4.56 -19.02
C ARG A 220 -8.80 -3.18 -19.48
N LYS A 221 -10.10 -2.86 -19.39
CA LYS A 221 -10.66 -1.53 -19.74
C LYS A 221 -10.01 -0.41 -18.92
N VAL A 222 -9.75 -0.62 -17.63
CA VAL A 222 -9.06 0.36 -16.76
C VAL A 222 -7.66 0.67 -17.29
N TYR A 223 -6.86 -0.35 -17.57
CA TYR A 223 -5.51 -0.17 -18.12
C TYR A 223 -5.54 0.51 -19.49
N LEU A 224 -6.39 0.04 -20.41
CA LEU A 224 -6.51 0.60 -21.76
C LEU A 224 -6.85 2.09 -21.73
N LYS A 225 -7.78 2.52 -20.86
CA LYS A 225 -8.13 3.94 -20.68
C LYS A 225 -6.90 4.76 -20.28
N LYS A 226 -6.14 4.33 -19.26
CA LYS A 226 -4.95 5.06 -18.78
C LYS A 226 -3.79 5.01 -19.76
N PHE A 227 -3.57 3.87 -20.42
CA PHE A 227 -2.51 3.72 -21.42
C PHE A 227 -2.75 4.61 -22.63
N LYS A 228 -3.99 4.67 -23.12
CA LYS A 228 -4.38 5.62 -24.18
C LYS A 228 -4.11 7.06 -23.77
N SER A 229 -4.49 7.46 -22.55
CA SER A 229 -4.17 8.80 -22.04
C SER A 229 -2.67 9.07 -21.95
N SER A 230 -1.86 8.07 -21.58
CA SER A 230 -0.39 8.20 -21.58
C SER A 230 0.14 8.42 -22.99
N MET A 231 -0.29 7.59 -23.95
CA MET A 231 0.12 7.69 -25.35
C MET A 231 -0.28 9.04 -25.94
N ASP A 232 -1.54 9.45 -25.76
CA ASP A 232 -2.03 10.75 -26.24
C ASP A 232 -1.22 11.92 -25.64
N TYR A 233 -0.93 11.87 -24.34
CA TYR A 233 -0.14 12.91 -23.68
C TYR A 233 1.29 13.00 -24.25
N TRP A 234 2.01 11.89 -24.34
CA TRP A 234 3.42 11.88 -24.76
C TRP A 234 3.65 11.99 -26.26
N MET A 235 2.66 11.62 -27.09
CA MET A 235 2.78 11.61 -28.55
C MET A 235 2.02 12.74 -29.24
N LYS A 236 1.06 13.41 -28.58
CA LYS A 236 0.31 14.53 -29.18
C LYS A 236 0.58 15.86 -28.49
N THR A 237 0.47 15.89 -27.15
CA THR A 237 0.63 17.12 -26.36
C THR A 237 2.10 17.42 -26.04
N GLY A 238 2.87 16.40 -25.68
CA GLY A 238 4.23 16.51 -25.19
C GLY A 238 4.32 16.57 -23.67
N GLY A 239 5.32 15.91 -23.10
CA GLY A 239 5.58 15.85 -21.67
C GLY A 239 6.84 16.62 -21.29
N ALA A 240 6.79 17.31 -20.16
CA ALA A 240 7.93 18.07 -19.64
C ALA A 240 8.93 17.14 -18.93
N LEU A 241 10.19 17.18 -19.38
CA LEU A 241 11.31 16.45 -18.79
C LEU A 241 12.43 17.40 -18.42
N LEU A 242 13.27 16.97 -17.48
CA LEU A 242 14.51 17.67 -17.15
C LEU A 242 15.48 17.62 -18.33
N GLU A 243 16.21 18.71 -18.56
CA GLU A 243 17.19 18.83 -19.65
C GLU A 243 18.20 17.67 -19.66
N ASN A 244 18.74 17.30 -18.48
CA ASN A 244 19.67 16.18 -18.37
C ASN A 244 19.08 14.81 -18.75
N VAL A 245 17.75 14.63 -18.61
CA VAL A 245 17.06 13.40 -19.03
C VAL A 245 16.89 13.40 -20.55
N ILE A 246 16.65 14.57 -21.15
CA ILE A 246 16.52 14.74 -22.60
C ILE A 246 17.87 14.48 -23.27
N ASP A 247 18.97 14.95 -22.68
CA ASP A 247 20.32 14.68 -23.16
C ASP A 247 20.62 13.17 -23.15
N GLU A 248 20.28 12.45 -22.06
CA GLU A 248 20.37 10.99 -22.01
C GLU A 248 19.52 10.29 -23.09
N LEU A 249 18.35 10.83 -23.45
CA LEU A 249 17.50 10.28 -24.52
C LEU A 249 18.08 10.48 -25.92
N GLU A 250 18.75 11.61 -26.15
CA GLU A 250 19.46 11.93 -27.39
C GLU A 250 20.69 11.04 -27.58
N GLU A 251 21.47 10.82 -26.51
CA GLU A 251 22.61 9.89 -26.54
C GLU A 251 22.19 8.46 -26.90
N LEU A 252 20.97 8.07 -26.49
CA LEU A 252 20.37 6.77 -26.83
C LEU A 252 19.77 6.71 -28.24
N GLY A 253 19.73 7.83 -28.98
CA GLY A 253 19.14 7.90 -30.31
C GLY A 253 17.61 7.79 -30.31
N SER A 254 16.94 8.23 -29.24
CA SER A 254 15.48 8.20 -29.15
C SER A 254 14.84 9.18 -30.14
N ASP A 255 13.75 8.77 -30.81
CA ASP A 255 13.06 9.64 -31.77
C ASP A 255 11.97 10.49 -31.11
N PHE A 256 12.30 11.76 -30.86
CA PHE A 256 11.39 12.75 -30.31
C PHE A 256 11.67 14.15 -30.87
N GLU A 257 10.72 15.05 -30.68
CA GLU A 257 10.85 16.47 -30.99
C GLU A 257 10.86 17.31 -29.70
N ARG A 258 11.68 18.37 -29.70
CA ARG A 258 11.70 19.37 -28.63
C ARG A 258 10.69 20.48 -28.95
N LEU A 259 9.74 20.69 -28.05
CA LEU A 259 8.70 21.72 -28.14
C LEU A 259 9.05 23.00 -27.37
N GLY A 260 10.23 23.06 -26.76
CA GLY A 260 10.72 24.20 -25.98
C GLY A 260 10.26 24.18 -24.52
N PRO A 261 10.34 25.32 -23.80
CA PRO A 261 10.07 25.37 -22.37
C PRO A 261 8.58 25.14 -22.03
N PRO A 262 8.25 24.57 -20.86
CA PRO A 262 6.88 24.40 -20.42
C PRO A 262 6.13 25.73 -20.34
N THR A 263 4.93 25.79 -20.91
CA THR A 263 4.07 26.99 -20.92
C THR A 263 3.20 27.14 -19.66
N ASN A 264 3.39 26.26 -18.65
CA ASN A 264 2.58 26.25 -17.45
C ASN A 264 3.11 27.21 -16.37
N LYS A 265 2.23 27.64 -15.45
CA LYS A 265 2.57 28.59 -14.36
C LYS A 265 3.44 27.99 -13.24
N ARG A 266 4.05 26.81 -13.43
CA ARG A 266 4.84 26.14 -12.38
C ARG A 266 6.24 26.77 -12.30
N LYS A 267 6.72 26.99 -11.08
CA LYS A 267 8.11 27.40 -10.82
C LYS A 267 8.99 26.15 -10.71
N TYR A 268 9.81 25.92 -11.72
CA TYR A 268 10.78 24.82 -11.70
C TYR A 268 12.10 25.28 -11.07
N LYS A 269 12.68 24.44 -10.21
CA LYS A 269 14.03 24.68 -9.64
C LYS A 269 15.15 24.36 -10.63
N GLN A 270 14.86 23.49 -11.59
CA GLN A 270 15.77 23.01 -12.63
C GLN A 270 15.15 23.32 -14.00
N ARG A 271 15.93 23.29 -15.07
CA ARG A 271 15.44 23.55 -16.42
C ARG A 271 14.71 22.32 -16.95
N TYR A 272 13.50 22.56 -17.47
CA TYR A 272 12.65 21.57 -18.12
C TYR A 272 12.41 21.99 -19.57
N GLU A 273 12.28 21.00 -20.45
CA GLU A 273 11.78 21.19 -21.80
C GLU A 273 10.65 20.19 -22.06
N VAL A 274 9.69 20.61 -22.87
CA VAL A 274 8.60 19.75 -23.33
C VAL A 274 9.11 18.98 -24.54
N ILE A 275 8.99 17.66 -24.50
CA ILE A 275 9.29 16.79 -25.63
C ILE A 275 8.06 16.00 -26.05
N ARG A 276 7.98 15.65 -27.32
CA ARG A 276 6.94 14.77 -27.86
C ARG A 276 7.59 13.63 -28.64
N PHE A 277 7.24 12.40 -28.28
CA PHE A 277 7.75 11.23 -28.97
C PHE A 277 7.00 11.02 -30.28
N LYS A 278 7.70 10.64 -31.35
CA LYS A 278 7.04 10.29 -32.61
C LYS A 278 6.29 8.96 -32.49
N ASP A 279 6.92 7.99 -31.83
CA ASP A 279 6.34 6.69 -31.49
C ASP A 279 6.50 6.40 -29.99
N TYR A 280 5.58 5.63 -29.42
CA TYR A 280 5.67 5.27 -28.01
C TYR A 280 6.85 4.30 -27.77
N PRO A 281 7.82 4.64 -26.89
CA PRO A 281 9.04 3.83 -26.74
C PRO A 281 8.76 2.42 -26.22
N ASP A 282 9.49 1.41 -26.74
CA ASP A 282 9.39 0.04 -26.23
C ASP A 282 10.10 -0.12 -24.87
N ASP A 283 11.36 0.32 -24.79
CA ASP A 283 12.18 0.44 -23.58
C ASP A 283 13.01 1.73 -23.63
N VAL A 284 13.36 2.26 -22.46
CA VAL A 284 14.22 3.44 -22.30
C VAL A 284 15.18 3.18 -21.14
N PRO A 285 16.41 2.69 -21.41
CA PRO A 285 17.36 2.25 -20.38
C PRO A 285 18.14 3.41 -19.74
N ILE A 286 17.43 4.43 -19.25
CA ILE A 286 18.00 5.59 -18.55
C ILE A 286 17.94 5.43 -17.02
N LYS A 287 18.75 6.22 -16.29
CA LYS A 287 18.76 6.17 -14.80
C LYS A 287 17.40 6.50 -14.21
N ASN A 288 16.74 7.53 -14.76
CA ASN A 288 15.45 8.00 -14.31
C ASN A 288 14.30 7.49 -15.19
N PHE A 289 14.29 6.18 -15.51
CA PHE A 289 13.31 5.61 -16.44
C PHE A 289 11.84 5.86 -16.03
N ARG A 290 11.56 6.10 -14.74
CA ARG A 290 10.21 6.48 -14.25
C ARG A 290 9.72 7.84 -14.75
N LEU A 291 10.59 8.68 -15.31
CA LEU A 291 10.19 9.97 -15.88
C LEU A 291 9.72 9.84 -17.32
N VAL A 292 10.16 8.80 -18.05
CA VAL A 292 9.94 8.67 -19.49
C VAL A 292 8.93 7.56 -19.79
N PRO A 293 7.97 7.76 -20.72
CA PRO A 293 7.01 6.72 -21.11
C PRO A 293 7.70 5.52 -21.76
N SER A 294 7.19 4.30 -21.51
CA SER A 294 7.57 3.13 -22.31
C SER A 294 6.60 1.95 -22.12
N TYR A 295 6.55 1.04 -23.09
CA TYR A 295 5.78 -0.21 -22.97
C TYR A 295 6.30 -1.08 -21.81
N LYS A 296 7.61 -1.08 -21.54
CA LYS A 296 8.16 -1.74 -20.34
C LYS A 296 7.53 -1.23 -19.04
N ARG A 297 7.27 0.07 -18.92
CA ARG A 297 6.59 0.62 -17.75
C ARG A 297 5.14 0.17 -17.66
N MET A 298 4.42 0.14 -18.78
CA MET A 298 3.06 -0.44 -18.83
C MET A 298 3.06 -1.90 -18.37
N CYS A 299 4.00 -2.70 -18.87
CA CYS A 299 4.18 -4.10 -18.50
C CYS A 299 4.40 -4.25 -16.99
N ILE A 300 5.36 -3.53 -16.40
CA ILE A 300 5.61 -3.55 -14.95
C ILE A 300 4.36 -3.16 -14.16
N THR A 301 3.57 -2.22 -14.68
CA THR A 301 2.34 -1.75 -14.02
C THR A 301 1.29 -2.86 -13.97
N ILE A 302 1.11 -3.61 -15.07
CA ILE A 302 0.23 -4.78 -15.11
C ILE A 302 0.74 -5.89 -14.18
N LEU A 303 2.04 -6.25 -14.27
CA LEU A 303 2.63 -7.32 -13.45
C LEU A 303 2.53 -7.04 -11.95
N LYS A 304 2.57 -5.77 -11.54
CA LYS A 304 2.38 -5.33 -10.16
C LYS A 304 0.92 -5.20 -9.73
N ASN A 305 -0.02 -5.49 -10.63
CA ASN A 305 -1.45 -5.28 -10.43
C ASN A 305 -1.79 -3.84 -10.00
N ASP A 306 -1.05 -2.85 -10.51
CA ASP A 306 -1.26 -1.44 -10.22
C ASP A 306 -2.35 -0.86 -11.16
N THR A 307 -3.61 -1.17 -10.87
CA THR A 307 -4.76 -0.67 -11.62
C THR A 307 -4.90 0.86 -11.56
N SER A 308 -4.29 1.49 -10.56
CA SER A 308 -4.22 2.94 -10.44
C SER A 308 -3.19 3.58 -11.37
N CYS A 309 -2.27 2.79 -11.94
CA CYS A 309 -1.12 3.22 -12.74
C CYS A 309 -0.25 4.29 -12.05
N GLN A 310 -0.18 4.27 -10.71
CA GLN A 310 0.71 5.16 -9.95
C GLN A 310 2.18 4.97 -10.35
N TYR A 311 2.58 3.75 -10.71
CA TYR A 311 3.91 3.44 -11.22
C TYR A 311 4.24 4.19 -12.53
N MET A 312 3.21 4.52 -13.32
CA MET A 312 3.31 5.35 -14.51
C MET A 312 3.20 6.86 -14.22
N GLY A 313 3.03 7.24 -12.96
CA GLY A 313 2.88 8.65 -12.53
C GLY A 313 1.45 9.18 -12.62
N PHE A 314 0.45 8.31 -12.78
CA PHE A 314 -0.95 8.74 -12.75
C PHE A 314 -1.38 9.09 -11.32
N GLY A 315 -2.11 10.20 -11.19
CA GLY A 315 -2.91 10.49 -10.00
C GLY A 315 -4.23 9.74 -10.01
N GLN A 316 -4.95 9.78 -8.89
CA GLN A 316 -6.32 9.27 -8.82
C GLN A 316 -7.23 10.07 -9.76
N THR A 317 -8.02 9.38 -10.56
CA THR A 317 -8.99 9.97 -11.48
C THR A 317 -10.23 10.48 -10.75
N LYS A 318 -11.00 11.37 -11.38
CA LYS A 318 -12.30 11.83 -10.83
C LYS A 318 -13.25 10.67 -10.58
N ASP A 319 -13.32 9.70 -11.49
CA ASP A 319 -14.17 8.50 -11.32
C ASP A 319 -13.71 7.63 -10.13
N GLU A 320 -12.40 7.50 -9.91
CA GLU A 320 -11.86 6.77 -8.74
C GLU A 320 -12.14 7.53 -7.43
N LEU A 321 -12.04 8.86 -7.45
CA LEU A 321 -12.38 9.73 -6.32
C LEU A 321 -13.89 9.71 -6.04
N GLN A 322 -14.72 9.70 -7.08
CA GLN A 322 -16.16 9.63 -7.00
C GLN A 322 -16.62 8.26 -6.53
N LYS A 323 -16.10 7.15 -7.07
CA LYS A 323 -16.37 5.81 -6.53
C LYS A 323 -15.96 5.68 -5.07
N LYS A 324 -14.85 6.33 -4.67
CA LYS A 324 -14.47 6.43 -3.27
C LYS A 324 -15.50 7.23 -2.47
N GLN A 325 -15.97 8.37 -2.97
CA GLN A 325 -17.05 9.16 -2.35
C GLN A 325 -18.37 8.40 -2.28
N GLU A 326 -18.86 7.83 -3.37
CA GLU A 326 -20.08 7.02 -3.43
C GLU A 326 -19.98 5.80 -2.51
N ALA A 327 -18.80 5.16 -2.42
CA ALA A 327 -18.58 4.13 -1.42
C ALA A 327 -18.74 4.74 -0.02
N MET A 328 -18.02 5.82 0.31
CA MET A 328 -18.13 6.49 1.62
C MET A 328 -19.56 6.95 1.94
N GLU A 329 -20.30 7.51 0.99
CA GLU A 329 -21.69 7.97 1.12
C GLU A 329 -22.64 6.77 1.31
N LYS A 330 -22.44 5.69 0.53
CA LYS A 330 -23.19 4.43 0.74
C LYS A 330 -22.91 3.86 2.14
N TRP A 331 -21.66 3.94 2.60
CA TRP A 331 -21.30 3.58 3.98
C TRP A 331 -21.95 4.50 5.02
N GLU A 332 -22.08 5.80 4.73
CA GLU A 332 -22.82 6.77 5.55
C GLU A 332 -24.32 6.52 5.56
N THR A 333 -24.94 6.04 4.49
CA THR A 333 -26.36 5.63 4.53
C THR A 333 -26.62 4.37 5.33
N PHE A 334 -25.57 3.62 5.67
CA PHE A 334 -25.63 2.51 6.62
C PHE A 334 -25.24 2.92 8.05
N LEU A 335 -24.78 4.16 8.28
CA LEU A 335 -24.64 4.87 9.57
C LEU A 335 -25.96 5.49 9.98
#